data_AF-A0A7V1C288-F1
#
_entry.id   AF-A0A7V1C288-F1
#
_cell.length_a   1.000
_cell.length_b   1.000
_cell.length_c   1.000
_cell.angle_alpha   90.00
_cell.angle_beta   90.00
_cell.angle_gamma   90.00
#
_symmetry.space_group_name_H-M   'P 1'
#
loop_
_entity.id
_entity.type
_entity.pdbx_description
1 polymer ?
#
loop_
_entity_poly.entity_id
_entity_poly.type
_entity_poly.pdbx_seq_one_letter_code
_entity_poly.pdbx_strand_id
1 'polypeptide(L)'
;MLAKNEKYMSVQVSASKPFGLRTFARPQKSGDIILRWQNGEGPYNRGDVTAGVEMIDEWKAITSYVGYDHAGNPGKDGKRRVFSKIDILPPGTICTETYLVVGSYKKEAHAKNLVAYMKTKFFRFLVAQFMYSHHITKDSYSFVPILDMEKKWTDKKLQERYKLTQKEIAFIESKIKPME
;
A
#
# COMPACT_ATOMS: atom_id res chain seq x y z
N MET A 1 16.33 1.63 -18.75
CA MET A 1 16.56 1.75 -17.30
C MET A 1 15.50 2.71 -16.76
N LEU A 2 14.61 2.26 -15.86
CA LEU A 2 13.45 3.06 -15.39
C LEU A 2 13.82 4.14 -14.36
N ALA A 3 15.04 4.13 -13.84
CA ALA A 3 15.46 5.02 -12.77
C ALA A 3 15.62 6.46 -13.27
N LYS A 4 14.86 7.39 -12.69
CA LYS A 4 15.07 8.85 -12.83
C LYS A 4 15.55 9.46 -11.51
N ASN A 5 16.38 8.72 -10.76
CA ASN A 5 16.90 9.07 -9.43
C ASN A 5 15.83 9.23 -8.33
N GLU A 6 14.65 8.62 -8.48
CA GLU A 6 13.69 8.54 -7.38
C GLU A 6 14.17 7.59 -6.27
N LYS A 7 13.83 7.92 -5.01
CA LYS A 7 13.85 6.94 -3.92
C LYS A 7 12.79 5.88 -4.17
N TYR A 8 13.02 4.66 -3.68
CA TYR A 8 12.04 3.59 -3.74
C TYR A 8 11.14 3.58 -2.52
N MET A 9 9.89 3.15 -2.71
CA MET A 9 8.88 3.13 -1.66
C MET A 9 9.22 2.17 -0.52
N SER A 10 10.18 1.25 -0.66
CA SER A 10 10.69 0.46 0.46
C SER A 10 11.26 1.30 1.62
N VAL A 11 11.61 2.57 1.39
CA VAL A 11 12.02 3.53 2.45
C VAL A 11 10.85 4.33 3.03
N GLN A 12 9.66 4.28 2.41
CA GLN A 12 8.45 4.99 2.83
C GLN A 12 7.42 4.05 3.48
N VAL A 13 7.26 2.84 2.93
CA VAL A 13 6.32 1.84 3.43
C VAL A 13 6.78 1.39 4.82
N SER A 14 5.84 1.37 5.76
CA SER A 14 6.10 0.94 7.13
C SER A 14 6.64 -0.49 7.19
N ALA A 15 7.38 -0.81 8.24
CA ALA A 15 7.57 -2.20 8.63
C ALA A 15 6.23 -2.86 9.03
N SER A 16 6.25 -4.17 9.31
CA SER A 16 5.09 -4.82 9.94
C SER A 16 4.80 -4.20 11.30
N LYS A 17 3.53 -4.25 11.73
CA LYS A 17 3.05 -3.59 12.96
C LYS A 17 3.32 -2.07 12.91
N PRO A 18 2.74 -1.33 11.94
CA PRO A 18 2.99 0.11 11.77
C PRO A 18 2.81 0.93 13.05
N PHE A 19 1.92 0.48 13.94
CA PHE A 19 1.63 1.14 15.23
C PHE A 19 2.02 0.29 16.45
N GLY A 20 2.91 -0.70 16.29
CA GLY A 20 3.32 -1.62 17.35
C GLY A 20 2.30 -2.71 17.71
N LEU A 21 1.15 -2.75 17.04
CA LEU A 21 0.04 -3.64 17.34
C LEU A 21 0.08 -4.94 16.53
N ARG A 22 0.02 -6.09 17.21
CA ARG A 22 -0.11 -7.43 16.59
C ARG A 22 -1.53 -7.67 16.07
N THR A 23 -1.70 -8.71 15.26
CA THR A 23 -3.00 -9.14 14.68
C THR A 23 -4.07 -9.45 15.72
N PHE A 24 -3.69 -9.84 16.95
CA PHE A 24 -4.62 -10.11 18.04
C PHE A 24 -5.05 -8.86 18.83
N ALA A 25 -4.47 -7.68 18.58
CA ALA A 25 -4.93 -6.44 19.22
C ALA A 25 -6.39 -6.16 18.84
N ARG A 26 -7.15 -5.61 19.80
CA ARG A 26 -8.59 -5.36 19.71
C ARG A 26 -8.91 -3.94 20.16
N PRO A 27 -10.01 -3.34 19.70
CA PRO A 27 -10.55 -2.14 20.30
C PRO A 27 -10.73 -2.29 21.81
N GLN A 28 -10.49 -1.20 22.52
CA GLN A 28 -10.70 -1.10 23.96
C GLN A 28 -12.14 -0.66 24.25
N LYS A 29 -12.51 -0.54 25.53
CA LYS A 29 -13.85 -0.04 25.92
C LYS A 29 -14.03 1.44 25.62
N SER A 30 -12.95 2.21 25.71
CA SER A 30 -12.86 3.65 25.47
C SER A 30 -11.50 3.97 24.85
N GLY A 31 -11.36 5.16 24.29
CA GLY A 31 -10.15 5.60 23.62
C GLY A 31 -10.32 6.94 22.93
N ASP A 32 -9.21 7.63 22.72
CA ASP A 32 -9.11 8.93 22.07
C ASP A 32 -8.75 8.84 20.58
N ILE A 33 -8.48 7.62 20.08
CA ILE A 33 -8.27 7.30 18.67
C ILE A 33 -9.04 6.03 18.26
N ILE A 34 -9.04 5.71 16.97
CA ILE A 34 -9.71 4.55 16.39
C ILE A 34 -8.69 3.49 15.96
N LEU A 35 -8.94 2.22 16.31
CA LEU A 35 -8.22 1.06 15.79
C LEU A 35 -9.00 0.39 14.66
N ARG A 36 -8.44 0.41 13.44
CA ARG A 36 -8.83 -0.46 12.32
C ARG A 36 -8.17 -1.83 12.47
N TRP A 37 -8.97 -2.88 12.51
CA TRP A 37 -8.49 -4.26 12.55
C TRP A 37 -9.27 -5.12 11.55
N GLN A 38 -9.03 -6.43 11.55
CA GLN A 38 -9.62 -7.34 10.55
C GLN A 38 -11.16 -7.42 10.63
N ASN A 39 -11.75 -7.17 11.80
CA ASN A 39 -13.20 -7.29 12.04
C ASN A 39 -13.93 -5.94 12.13
N GLY A 40 -13.28 -4.83 11.76
CA GLY A 40 -13.90 -3.51 11.77
C GLY A 40 -13.06 -2.46 12.48
N GLU A 41 -13.74 -1.56 13.18
CA GLU A 41 -13.16 -0.40 13.86
C GLU A 41 -13.70 -0.28 15.27
N GLY A 42 -12.94 0.36 16.16
CA GLY A 42 -13.41 0.71 17.50
C GLY A 42 -12.38 1.55 18.26
N PRO A 43 -12.71 2.02 19.46
CA PRO A 43 -11.86 2.95 20.19
C PRO A 43 -10.56 2.30 20.69
N TYR A 44 -9.51 3.11 20.83
CA TYR A 44 -8.21 2.72 21.33
C TYR A 44 -7.50 3.90 22.02
N ASN A 45 -6.73 3.63 23.06
CA ASN A 45 -5.95 4.66 23.76
C ASN A 45 -4.66 4.97 22.98
N ARG A 46 -4.46 6.24 22.62
CA ARG A 46 -3.26 6.74 21.94
C ARG A 46 -1.98 6.45 22.73
N GLY A 47 -2.04 6.55 24.06
CA GLY A 47 -0.90 6.31 24.94
C GLY A 47 -0.32 4.89 24.87
N ASP A 48 -1.11 3.92 24.38
CA ASP A 48 -0.68 2.52 24.23
C ASP A 48 0.02 2.25 22.89
N VAL A 49 0.09 3.25 22.00
CA VAL A 49 0.75 3.15 20.69
C VAL A 49 2.26 3.37 20.86
N THR A 50 3.05 2.37 20.46
CA THR A 50 4.51 2.34 20.73
C THR A 50 5.38 2.59 19.49
N ALA A 51 4.78 2.68 18.30
CA ALA A 51 5.48 2.96 17.05
C ALA A 51 4.57 3.75 16.10
N GLY A 52 5.16 4.40 15.10
CA GLY A 52 4.40 5.13 14.07
C GLY A 52 3.56 6.28 14.61
N VAL A 53 3.89 6.82 15.79
CA VAL A 53 3.12 7.84 16.50
C VAL A 53 2.97 9.10 15.66
N GLU A 54 4.01 9.43 14.88
CA GLU A 54 4.05 10.56 13.96
C GLU A 54 3.00 10.48 12.84
N MET A 55 2.54 9.27 12.49
CA MET A 55 1.55 9.08 11.44
C MET A 55 0.11 9.20 11.96
N ILE A 56 -0.14 9.12 13.28
CA ILE A 56 -1.49 8.97 13.85
C ILE A 56 -2.44 10.05 13.33
N ASP A 57 -1.98 11.31 13.29
CA ASP A 57 -2.79 12.47 12.88
C ASP A 57 -2.73 12.79 11.38
N GLU A 58 -2.18 11.88 10.58
CA GLU A 58 -2.10 12.02 9.13
C GLU A 58 -3.13 11.12 8.42
N TRP A 59 -3.43 11.44 7.16
CA TRP A 59 -4.15 10.55 6.25
C TRP A 59 -3.21 9.45 5.77
N LYS A 60 -3.61 8.19 5.91
CA LYS A 60 -2.74 7.04 5.60
C LYS A 60 -3.35 6.22 4.47
N ALA A 61 -2.58 5.95 3.43
CA ALA A 61 -2.93 4.90 2.48
C ALA A 61 -2.41 3.56 3.03
N ILE A 62 -3.29 2.59 3.20
CA ILE A 62 -2.94 1.29 3.76
C ILE A 62 -3.27 0.16 2.79
N THR A 63 -2.57 -0.96 2.93
CA THR A 63 -2.94 -2.21 2.26
C THR A 63 -2.81 -3.39 3.22
N SER A 64 -3.53 -4.47 2.93
CA SER A 64 -3.37 -5.72 3.68
C SER A 64 -1.94 -6.25 3.53
N TYR A 65 -1.39 -6.76 4.63
CA TYR A 65 -0.10 -7.46 4.64
C TYR A 65 -0.12 -8.74 3.79
N VAL A 66 -1.29 -9.35 3.61
CA VAL A 66 -1.46 -10.56 2.80
C VAL A 66 -1.97 -10.18 1.41
N GLY A 67 -1.22 -10.58 0.39
CA GLY A 67 -1.59 -10.40 -1.02
C GLY A 67 -2.86 -11.16 -1.39
N TYR A 68 -3.54 -10.73 -2.45
CA TYR A 68 -4.76 -11.37 -2.95
C TYR A 68 -4.51 -12.76 -3.53
N ASP A 69 -3.36 -12.92 -4.16
CA ASP A 69 -3.03 -14.10 -4.95
C ASP A 69 -2.59 -15.27 -4.05
N HIS A 70 -3.09 -16.48 -4.31
CA HIS A 70 -2.82 -17.67 -3.48
C HIS A 70 -1.35 -18.09 -3.61
N ALA A 71 -0.56 -17.86 -2.57
CA ALA A 71 0.86 -18.14 -2.40
C ALA A 71 1.75 -17.31 -3.29
N GLY A 72 1.26 -16.13 -3.66
CA GLY A 72 1.89 -15.35 -4.72
C GLY A 72 1.77 -16.03 -6.07
N ASN A 73 1.01 -17.12 -6.23
CA ASN A 73 0.80 -17.72 -7.54
C ASN A 73 -0.24 -16.92 -8.32
N PRO A 74 0.00 -16.64 -9.62
CA PRO A 74 -1.01 -16.04 -10.47
C PRO A 74 -2.33 -16.83 -10.45
N GLY A 75 -3.44 -16.15 -10.75
CA GLY A 75 -4.70 -16.82 -10.99
C GLY A 75 -4.61 -17.82 -12.17
N LYS A 76 -5.67 -18.61 -12.38
CA LYS A 76 -5.75 -19.60 -13.48
C LYS A 76 -5.47 -18.98 -14.87
N ASP A 77 -5.68 -17.68 -15.02
CA ASP A 77 -5.41 -16.88 -16.22
C ASP A 77 -3.98 -16.33 -16.31
N GLY A 78 -3.08 -16.72 -15.41
CA GLY A 78 -1.68 -16.26 -15.37
C GLY A 78 -1.50 -14.82 -14.89
N LYS A 79 -2.59 -14.15 -14.45
CA LYS A 79 -2.58 -12.75 -14.00
C LYS A 79 -2.68 -12.61 -12.49
N ARG A 80 -2.10 -11.55 -11.95
CA ARG A 80 -2.10 -11.21 -10.51
C ARG A 80 -2.96 -9.98 -10.21
N ARG A 81 -3.64 -9.98 -9.06
CA ARG A 81 -4.28 -8.76 -8.52
C ARG A 81 -3.36 -8.01 -7.58
N VAL A 82 -2.41 -8.69 -6.93
CA VAL A 82 -1.44 -8.19 -5.95
C VAL A 82 -2.09 -7.82 -4.62
N PHE A 83 -2.84 -6.72 -4.56
CA PHE A 83 -3.45 -6.25 -3.32
C PHE A 83 -4.84 -6.85 -3.08
N SER A 84 -5.06 -7.36 -1.87
CA SER A 84 -6.38 -7.85 -1.44
C SER A 84 -7.29 -6.71 -1.00
N LYS A 85 -6.74 -5.72 -0.31
CA LYS A 85 -7.45 -4.53 0.16
C LYS A 85 -6.53 -3.32 0.09
N ILE A 86 -7.09 -2.19 -0.36
CA ILE A 86 -6.47 -0.87 -0.27
C ILE A 86 -7.51 0.02 0.42
N ASP A 87 -7.09 0.77 1.42
CA ASP A 87 -8.00 1.59 2.22
C ASP A 87 -7.30 2.89 2.61
N ILE A 88 -8.08 3.87 3.06
CA ILE A 88 -7.57 5.14 3.60
C ILE A 88 -8.00 5.26 5.05
N LEU A 89 -7.04 5.49 5.95
CA LEU A 89 -7.33 5.82 7.33
C LEU A 89 -7.27 7.34 7.52
N PRO A 90 -8.31 7.97 8.12
CA PRO A 90 -8.24 9.38 8.48
C PRO A 90 -7.28 9.64 9.65
N PRO A 91 -6.95 10.92 9.93
CA PRO A 91 -6.31 11.33 11.18
C PRO A 91 -7.03 10.77 12.41
N GLY A 92 -6.27 10.36 13.42
CA GLY A 92 -6.81 9.72 14.62
C GLY A 92 -7.17 8.25 14.43
N THR A 93 -6.80 7.62 13.31
CA THR A 93 -7.04 6.18 13.07
C THR A 93 -5.74 5.42 12.83
N ILE A 94 -5.55 4.32 13.56
CA ILE A 94 -4.40 3.40 13.49
C ILE A 94 -4.83 2.01 13.01
N CYS A 95 -3.88 1.11 12.76
CA CYS A 95 -4.17 -0.27 12.38
C CYS A 95 -3.25 -1.31 13.03
N THR A 96 -3.70 -2.57 13.04
CA THR A 96 -2.89 -3.73 13.45
C THR A 96 -1.93 -4.18 12.33
N GLU A 97 -1.02 -5.11 12.67
CA GLU A 97 -0.14 -5.84 11.74
C GLU A 97 -0.83 -6.48 10.53
N THR A 98 -2.15 -6.61 10.54
CA THR A 98 -2.93 -7.04 9.36
C THR A 98 -2.73 -6.10 8.17
N TYR A 99 -2.32 -4.86 8.41
CA TYR A 99 -2.10 -3.85 7.39
C TYR A 99 -0.69 -3.26 7.44
N LEU A 100 -0.24 -2.74 6.29
CA LEU A 100 0.91 -1.86 6.15
C LEU A 100 0.44 -0.43 5.87
N VAL A 101 1.17 0.56 6.39
CA VAL A 101 1.04 1.95 5.94
C VAL A 101 1.97 2.15 4.76
N VAL A 102 1.40 2.39 3.58
CA VAL A 102 2.15 2.58 2.33
C VAL A 102 2.65 4.02 2.20
N GLY A 103 1.95 4.97 2.82
CA GLY A 103 2.38 6.35 3.00
C GLY A 103 1.37 7.12 3.84
N SER A 104 1.86 8.19 4.48
CA SER A 104 1.06 9.09 5.32
C SER A 104 1.23 10.54 4.84
N TYR A 105 0.16 11.32 4.93
CA TYR A 105 0.10 12.67 4.38
C TYR A 105 -0.79 13.59 5.21
N LYS A 106 -0.43 14.89 5.26
CA LYS A 106 -1.27 15.91 5.91
C LYS A 106 -2.59 16.18 5.16
N LYS A 107 -2.63 15.94 3.85
CA LYS A 107 -3.82 16.19 3.00
C LYS A 107 -4.46 14.87 2.56
N GLU A 108 -5.78 14.76 2.71
CA GLU A 108 -6.55 13.61 2.22
C GLU A 108 -6.31 13.34 0.72
N ALA A 109 -6.24 14.41 -0.09
CA ALA A 109 -6.03 14.32 -1.52
C ALA A 109 -4.73 13.57 -1.89
N HIS A 110 -3.67 13.70 -1.09
CA HIS A 110 -2.40 13.01 -1.33
C HIS A 110 -2.51 11.51 -1.04
N ALA A 111 -3.19 11.12 0.05
CA ALA A 111 -3.48 9.72 0.33
C ALA A 111 -4.36 9.09 -0.77
N LYS A 112 -5.37 9.83 -1.25
CA LYS A 112 -6.21 9.42 -2.40
C LYS A 112 -5.38 9.28 -3.69
N ASN A 113 -4.44 10.18 -3.94
CA ASN A 113 -3.54 10.08 -5.09
C ASN A 113 -2.58 8.90 -4.97
N LEU A 114 -2.09 8.57 -3.78
CA LEU A 114 -1.29 7.37 -3.55
C LEU A 114 -2.13 6.11 -3.79
N VAL A 115 -3.37 6.05 -3.30
CA VAL A 115 -4.28 4.93 -3.60
C VAL A 115 -4.52 4.77 -5.10
N ALA A 116 -4.72 5.88 -5.83
CA ALA A 116 -4.85 5.84 -7.29
C ALA A 116 -3.58 5.30 -7.95
N TYR A 117 -2.39 5.69 -7.46
CA TYR A 117 -1.12 5.16 -7.95
C TYR A 117 -0.98 3.65 -7.66
N MET A 118 -1.31 3.21 -6.44
CA MET A 118 -1.28 1.80 -6.03
C MET A 118 -2.18 0.90 -6.89
N LYS A 119 -3.29 1.43 -7.41
CA LYS A 119 -4.22 0.67 -8.27
C LYS A 119 -3.74 0.49 -9.71
N THR A 120 -2.78 1.30 -10.17
CA THR A 120 -2.22 1.17 -11.53
C THR A 120 -1.60 -0.21 -11.77
N LYS A 121 -1.66 -0.68 -13.01
CA LYS A 121 -1.00 -1.94 -13.39
C LYS A 121 0.51 -1.81 -13.25
N PHE A 122 1.08 -0.65 -13.58
CA PHE A 122 2.50 -0.36 -13.41
C PHE A 122 2.97 -0.57 -11.96
N PHE A 123 2.29 0.06 -10.98
CA PHE A 123 2.64 -0.09 -9.56
C PHE A 123 2.59 -1.54 -9.12
N ARG A 124 1.47 -2.22 -9.39
CA ARG A 124 1.25 -3.61 -8.97
C ARG A 124 2.21 -4.57 -9.66
N PHE A 125 2.56 -4.31 -10.92
CA PHE A 125 3.57 -5.07 -11.63
C PHE A 125 4.94 -4.99 -10.96
N LEU A 126 5.37 -3.79 -10.55
CA LEU A 126 6.63 -3.60 -9.85
C LEU A 126 6.66 -4.30 -8.49
N VAL A 127 5.57 -4.20 -7.71
CA VAL A 127 5.45 -4.93 -6.44
C VAL A 127 5.52 -6.44 -6.65
N ALA A 128 4.84 -6.94 -7.68
CA ALA A 128 4.80 -8.38 -7.98
C ALA A 128 6.17 -8.97 -8.31
N GLN A 129 7.17 -8.17 -8.73
CA GLN A 129 8.52 -8.66 -9.02
C GLN A 129 9.27 -9.15 -7.77
N PHE A 130 8.89 -8.66 -6.59
CA PHE A 130 9.50 -9.02 -5.30
C PHE A 130 8.58 -9.84 -4.39
N MET A 131 7.41 -10.24 -4.89
CA MET A 131 6.51 -11.12 -4.14
C MET A 131 6.93 -12.59 -4.33
N TYR A 132 7.85 -13.05 -3.47
CA TYR A 132 8.26 -14.45 -3.37
C TYR A 132 7.31 -15.30 -2.51
N SER A 133 6.48 -14.66 -1.69
CA SER A 133 5.50 -15.30 -0.82
C SER A 133 4.16 -14.57 -0.85
N HIS A 134 3.17 -15.08 -0.12
CA HIS A 134 1.90 -14.38 0.13
C HIS A 134 2.06 -13.03 0.83
N HIS A 135 3.11 -12.86 1.62
CA HIS A 135 3.30 -11.67 2.43
C HIS A 135 3.87 -10.54 1.58
N ILE A 136 3.17 -9.41 1.61
CA ILE A 136 3.65 -8.14 1.07
C ILE A 136 4.30 -7.41 2.23
N THR A 137 5.63 -7.23 2.15
CA THR A 137 6.41 -6.46 3.13
C THR A 137 6.87 -5.15 2.51
N LYS A 138 7.49 -4.25 3.27
CA LYS A 138 8.09 -3.03 2.70
C LYS A 138 9.11 -3.34 1.59
N ASP A 139 9.80 -4.48 1.67
CA ASP A 139 10.81 -4.88 0.69
C ASP A 139 10.19 -5.28 -0.65
N SER A 140 8.90 -5.67 -0.67
CA SER A 140 8.14 -5.86 -1.90
C SER A 140 8.04 -4.58 -2.75
N TYR A 141 8.34 -3.40 -2.18
CA TYR A 141 8.27 -2.11 -2.86
C TYR A 141 9.64 -1.60 -3.35
N SER A 142 10.66 -2.46 -3.37
CA SER A 142 12.05 -2.06 -3.68
C SER A 142 12.30 -1.58 -5.11
N PHE A 143 11.35 -1.79 -6.05
CA PHE A 143 11.39 -1.18 -7.38
C PHE A 143 10.32 -0.12 -7.61
N VAL A 144 9.46 0.14 -6.63
CA VAL A 144 8.36 1.09 -6.81
C VAL A 144 8.88 2.49 -6.50
N PRO A 145 8.90 3.43 -7.45
CA PRO A 145 9.42 4.77 -7.21
C PRO A 145 8.46 5.60 -6.34
N ILE A 146 9.00 6.40 -5.43
CA ILE A 146 8.25 7.44 -4.73
C ILE A 146 7.98 8.57 -5.72
N LEU A 147 6.70 8.86 -5.96
CA LEU A 147 6.26 9.93 -6.85
C LEU A 147 5.59 11.05 -6.07
N ASP A 148 5.54 12.22 -6.70
CA ASP A 148 4.82 13.38 -6.19
C ASP A 148 3.31 13.12 -6.15
N MET A 149 2.72 13.23 -4.95
CA MET A 149 1.29 13.00 -4.68
C MET A 149 0.44 14.27 -4.78
N GLU A 150 1.00 15.42 -5.19
CA GLU A 150 0.21 16.61 -5.57
C GLU A 150 -0.64 16.36 -6.83
N LYS A 151 -0.31 15.32 -7.61
CA LYS A 151 -1.07 14.90 -8.80
C LYS A 151 -1.50 13.45 -8.75
N LYS A 152 -2.62 13.17 -9.41
CA LYS A 152 -3.11 11.81 -9.65
C LYS A 152 -2.30 11.13 -10.77
N TRP A 153 -1.75 9.96 -10.46
CA TRP A 153 -1.07 9.08 -11.42
C TRP A 153 -2.04 8.08 -12.04
N THR A 154 -1.82 7.78 -13.32
CA THR A 154 -2.56 6.78 -14.10
C THR A 154 -1.56 5.94 -14.88
N ASP A 155 -1.96 4.74 -15.33
CA ASP A 155 -1.09 3.91 -16.17
C ASP A 155 -0.57 4.68 -17.39
N LYS A 156 -1.44 5.44 -18.09
CA LYS A 156 -1.03 6.29 -19.21
C LYS A 156 0.07 7.30 -18.85
N LYS A 157 -0.09 8.06 -17.76
CA LYS A 157 0.92 9.03 -17.30
C LYS A 157 2.24 8.35 -16.93
N LEU A 158 2.17 7.16 -16.35
CA LEU A 158 3.36 6.39 -15.95
C LEU A 158 4.08 5.81 -17.18
N GLN A 159 3.34 5.29 -18.15
CA GLN A 159 3.88 4.81 -19.43
C GLN A 159 4.63 5.91 -20.17
N GLU A 160 4.03 7.10 -20.29
CA GLU A 160 4.66 8.28 -20.89
C GLU A 160 5.88 8.72 -20.08
N ARG A 161 5.75 8.82 -18.75
CA ARG A 161 6.85 9.22 -17.86
C ARG A 161 8.06 8.32 -18.03
N TYR A 162 7.86 7.01 -18.03
CA TYR A 162 8.93 6.02 -18.07
C TYR A 162 9.31 5.56 -19.47
N LYS A 163 8.69 6.14 -20.51
CA LYS A 163 8.93 5.81 -21.92
C LYS A 163 8.78 4.32 -22.21
N LEU A 164 7.73 3.71 -21.65
CA LEU A 164 7.46 2.29 -21.85
C LEU A 164 7.08 2.03 -23.31
N THR A 165 7.71 1.03 -23.91
CA THR A 165 7.39 0.56 -25.26
C THR A 165 6.06 -0.18 -25.28
N GLN A 166 5.43 -0.28 -26.45
CA GLN A 166 4.17 -1.04 -26.57
C GLN A 166 4.32 -2.51 -26.16
N LYS A 167 5.51 -3.10 -26.38
CA LYS A 167 5.82 -4.47 -25.93
C LYS A 167 5.85 -4.57 -24.40
N GLU A 168 6.47 -3.61 -23.71
CA GLU A 168 6.50 -3.57 -22.25
C GLU A 168 5.12 -3.31 -21.65
N ILE A 169 4.35 -2.40 -22.27
CA ILE A 169 2.96 -2.12 -21.87
C ILE A 169 2.13 -3.41 -21.98
N ALA A 170 2.11 -4.04 -23.16
CA ALA A 170 1.39 -5.28 -23.38
C ALA A 170 1.84 -6.39 -22.40
N PHE A 171 3.13 -6.47 -22.11
CA PHE A 171 3.65 -7.41 -21.13
C PHE A 171 3.08 -7.15 -19.73
N ILE A 172 3.13 -5.91 -19.23
CA ILE A 172 2.57 -5.54 -17.92
C ILE A 172 1.08 -5.88 -17.86
N GLU A 173 0.32 -5.54 -18.90
CA GLU A 173 -1.11 -5.81 -18.98
C GLU A 173 -1.45 -7.30 -19.09
N SER A 174 -0.54 -8.10 -19.65
CA SER A 174 -0.67 -9.55 -19.68
C SER A 174 -0.47 -10.19 -18.30
N LYS A 175 0.17 -9.49 -17.35
CA LYS A 175 0.51 -10.03 -16.02
C LYS A 175 -0.39 -9.52 -14.90
N ILE A 176 -1.00 -8.35 -15.04
CA ILE A 176 -1.77 -7.71 -13.96
C ILE A 176 -3.24 -7.55 -14.32
N LYS A 177 -4.12 -7.98 -13.41
CA LYS A 177 -5.57 -7.82 -13.55
C LYS A 177 -5.99 -6.35 -13.45
N PRO A 178 -7.02 -5.91 -14.18
CA PRO A 178 -7.66 -4.62 -13.91
C PRO A 178 -8.07 -4.49 -12.43
N MET A 179 -8.02 -3.27 -11.90
CA MET A 179 -8.48 -2.96 -10.55
C MET A 179 -9.17 -1.60 -10.62
N GLU A 180 -10.39 -1.54 -10.10
CA GLU A 180 -11.18 -0.32 -9.95
C GLU A 180 -10.77 0.45 -8.70
#